data_AF-A0A3A4VF27-F1
#
_entry.id   AF-A0A3A4VF27-F1
#
_cell.length_a   1.000
_cell.length_b   1.000
_cell.length_c   1.000
_cell.angle_alpha   90.00
_cell.angle_beta   90.00
_cell.angle_gamma   90.00
#
_symmetry.space_group_name_H-M   'P 1'
#
loop_
_entity.id
_entity.type
_entity.pdbx_description
1 polymer ?
#
loop_
_entity_poly.entity_id
_entity_poly.type
_entity_poly.pdbx_seq_one_letter_code
_entity_poly.pdbx_strand_id
1 'polypeptide(L)'
;MSEKMTIEGENLISSKRAAELSGYAQDYIGQLARKSLIEGKRIGGLWYVSLESLNGYKSRAELYTPRPPQTNATSSEHDSVISFDGRDYVSAARAAKITGYNPDYVGQLARSGKVLSRQIGNRWYVDREELVKHKSEKDALLGAVQAEAVGVSHHTASTSTPRLSSEPFFTYRTDGQDLIPRPSNPKIGYKEIFGEHAEEDRKKNPISIREQTVLEEPSGEEEEEYTPREPRAGNKRVLWTVLMVGATAIVAAGMFFVFKKDAPGSLAQNGTVNVRVGGPIETISDFFNRLLGKELVYKKGK
;
A
#
# COMPACT_ATOMS: atom_id res chain seq x y z
N MET A 1 20.57 -36.71 44.74
CA MET A 1 20.93 -35.37 44.22
C MET A 1 20.17 -34.36 45.06
N SER A 2 20.85 -33.45 45.75
CA SER A 2 20.20 -32.42 46.55
C SER A 2 19.45 -31.44 45.64
N GLU A 3 18.16 -31.30 45.86
CA GLU A 3 17.28 -30.46 45.02
C GLU A 3 17.46 -28.96 45.28
N LYS A 4 18.01 -28.62 46.44
CA LYS A 4 18.26 -27.26 46.93
C LYS A 4 19.74 -27.11 47.29
N MET A 5 20.33 -26.01 46.87
CA MET A 5 21.72 -25.65 47.18
C MET A 5 21.76 -24.17 47.55
N THR A 6 22.46 -23.83 48.63
CA THR A 6 22.65 -22.44 49.05
C THR A 6 24.04 -22.01 48.61
N ILE A 7 24.13 -21.02 47.72
CA ILE A 7 25.41 -20.50 47.23
C ILE A 7 25.34 -18.99 47.35
N GLU A 8 26.34 -18.39 48.01
CA GLU A 8 26.40 -16.93 48.22
C GLU A 8 25.19 -16.35 48.97
N GLY A 9 24.53 -17.16 49.81
CA GLY A 9 23.34 -16.75 50.56
C GLY A 9 22.04 -16.86 49.75
N GLU A 10 22.10 -17.18 48.47
CA GLU A 10 20.93 -17.39 47.62
C GLU A 10 20.51 -18.86 47.61
N ASN A 11 19.20 -19.07 47.77
CA ASN A 11 18.58 -20.38 47.72
C ASN A 11 18.32 -20.78 46.25
N LEU A 12 19.25 -21.52 45.66
CA LEU A 12 19.11 -22.04 44.31
C LEU A 12 18.49 -23.44 44.34
N ILE A 13 17.58 -23.69 43.40
CA ILE A 13 16.97 -25.01 43.21
C ILE A 13 17.39 -25.60 41.87
N SER A 14 17.50 -26.93 41.81
CA SER A 14 17.80 -27.62 40.56
C SER A 14 16.74 -27.33 39.48
N SER A 15 17.14 -27.28 38.21
CA SER A 15 16.22 -27.05 37.09
C SER A 15 15.05 -28.04 37.05
N LYS A 16 15.29 -29.28 37.48
CA LYS A 16 14.24 -30.31 37.56
C LYS A 16 13.20 -29.94 38.61
N ARG A 17 13.63 -29.56 39.81
CA ARG A 17 12.72 -29.12 40.88
C ARG A 17 11.98 -27.83 40.52
N ALA A 18 12.68 -26.90 39.86
CA ALA A 18 12.08 -25.66 39.39
C ALA A 18 10.95 -25.90 38.37
N ALA A 19 11.11 -26.89 37.49
CA ALA A 19 10.09 -27.31 36.53
C ALA A 19 8.82 -27.82 37.21
N GLU A 20 8.98 -28.67 38.23
CA GLU A 20 7.88 -29.19 39.04
C GLU A 20 7.10 -28.08 39.76
N LEU A 21 7.80 -27.04 40.25
CA LEU A 21 7.19 -25.94 41.00
C LEU A 21 6.52 -24.91 40.09
N SER A 22 7.16 -24.50 38.98
CA SER A 22 6.62 -23.44 38.12
C SER A 22 5.59 -23.95 37.11
N GLY A 23 5.63 -25.26 36.80
CA GLY A 23 4.89 -25.90 35.71
C GLY A 23 5.54 -25.70 34.34
N TYR A 24 6.75 -25.15 34.27
CA TYR A 24 7.48 -25.01 33.00
C TYR A 24 8.31 -26.25 32.70
N ALA A 25 8.58 -26.48 31.41
CA ALA A 25 9.50 -27.54 31.01
C ALA A 25 10.93 -27.27 31.53
N GLN A 26 11.63 -28.31 31.95
CA GLN A 26 13.00 -28.20 32.47
C GLN A 26 13.97 -27.55 31.48
N ASP A 27 13.88 -27.87 30.18
CA ASP A 27 14.74 -27.24 29.17
C ASP A 27 14.38 -25.75 28.97
N TYR A 28 13.09 -25.38 29.08
CA TYR A 28 12.68 -23.97 28.98
C TYR A 28 13.31 -23.13 30.09
N ILE A 29 13.36 -23.65 31.33
CA ILE A 29 14.07 -23.01 32.44
C ILE A 29 15.56 -22.85 32.12
N GLY A 30 16.19 -23.87 31.53
CA GLY A 30 17.57 -23.79 31.05
C GLY A 30 17.76 -22.73 29.96
N GLN A 31 16.81 -22.58 29.03
CA GLN A 31 16.84 -21.54 28.00
C GLN A 31 16.70 -20.14 28.60
N LEU A 32 15.80 -19.95 29.58
CA LEU A 32 15.64 -18.68 30.29
C LEU A 32 16.94 -18.30 31.01
N ALA A 33 17.61 -19.27 31.65
CA ALA A 33 18.88 -19.04 32.33
C ALA A 33 20.02 -18.72 31.33
N ARG A 34 20.10 -19.41 30.19
CA ARG A 34 21.06 -19.09 29.11
C ARG A 34 20.86 -17.69 28.51
N LYS A 35 19.61 -17.22 28.45
CA LYS A 35 19.23 -15.88 28.00
C LYS A 35 19.35 -14.81 29.09
N SER A 36 19.77 -15.19 30.30
CA SER A 36 19.86 -14.30 31.46
C SER A 36 18.54 -13.58 31.79
N LEU A 37 17.40 -14.21 31.48
CA LEU A 37 16.06 -13.70 31.81
C LEU A 37 15.66 -14.01 33.26
N ILE A 38 16.27 -15.07 33.81
CA ILE A 38 16.15 -15.51 35.20
C ILE A 38 17.56 -15.77 35.75
N GLU A 39 17.72 -15.61 37.06
CA GLU A 39 18.97 -15.87 37.76
C GLU A 39 19.21 -17.38 37.87
N GLY A 40 20.40 -17.82 37.43
CA GLY A 40 20.82 -19.20 37.58
C GLY A 40 22.30 -19.41 37.35
N LYS A 41 22.85 -20.44 37.98
CA LYS A 41 24.25 -20.86 37.91
C LYS A 41 24.35 -22.26 37.32
N ARG A 42 25.41 -22.49 36.54
CA ARG A 42 25.70 -23.81 35.96
C ARG A 42 26.76 -24.51 36.80
N ILE A 43 26.43 -25.66 37.38
CA ILE A 43 27.30 -26.41 38.30
C ILE A 43 27.25 -27.89 37.90
N GLY A 44 28.42 -28.47 37.62
CA GLY A 44 28.49 -29.88 37.19
C GLY A 44 27.67 -30.19 35.93
N GLY A 45 27.53 -29.21 35.02
CA GLY A 45 26.74 -29.34 33.80
C GLY A 45 25.23 -29.14 33.98
N LEU A 46 24.73 -29.10 35.22
CA LEU A 46 23.33 -28.88 35.57
C LEU A 46 23.05 -27.40 35.84
N TRP A 47 21.80 -26.98 35.60
CA TRP A 47 21.33 -25.63 35.92
C TRP A 47 20.70 -25.60 37.30
N TYR A 48 21.09 -24.61 38.08
CA TYR A 48 20.48 -24.24 39.35
C TYR A 48 19.92 -22.83 39.20
N VAL A 49 18.65 -22.63 39.49
CA VAL A 49 17.94 -21.37 39.26
C VAL A 49 17.33 -20.84 40.55
N SER A 50 17.22 -19.52 40.66
CA SER A 50 16.51 -18.86 41.76
C SER A 50 15.00 -18.99 41.55
N LEU A 51 14.29 -19.48 42.56
CA LEU A 51 12.83 -19.63 42.53
C LEU A 51 12.14 -18.26 42.41
N GLU A 52 12.68 -17.24 43.09
CA GLU A 52 12.12 -15.89 43.10
C GLU A 52 12.18 -15.25 41.71
N SER A 53 13.34 -15.36 41.06
CA SER A 53 13.55 -14.85 39.70
C SER A 53 12.62 -15.52 38.68
N LEU A 54 12.41 -16.84 38.81
CA LEU A 54 11.51 -17.61 37.95
C LEU A 54 10.04 -17.19 38.11
N ASN A 55 9.58 -16.97 39.35
CA ASN A 55 8.23 -16.49 39.63
C ASN A 55 8.02 -15.04 39.14
N GLY A 56 9.05 -14.19 39.28
CA GLY A 56 9.05 -12.84 38.71
C GLY A 56 8.99 -12.83 37.18
N TYR A 57 9.54 -13.85 36.51
CA TYR A 57 9.37 -14.01 35.07
C TYR A 57 7.94 -14.44 34.70
N LYS A 58 7.39 -15.42 35.42
CA LYS A 58 6.03 -15.93 35.21
C LYS A 58 4.96 -14.83 35.32
N SER A 59 5.03 -14.02 36.38
CA SER A 59 4.12 -12.88 36.58
C SER A 59 4.22 -11.83 35.47
N ARG A 60 5.43 -11.50 35.00
CA ARG A 60 5.63 -10.60 33.84
C ARG A 60 5.05 -11.17 32.56
N ALA A 61 5.19 -12.47 32.34
CA ALA A 61 4.63 -13.16 31.17
C ALA A 61 3.10 -13.20 31.20
N GLU A 62 2.49 -13.39 32.37
CA GLU A 62 1.03 -13.34 32.57
C GLU A 62 0.47 -11.92 32.36
N LEU A 63 1.23 -10.89 32.74
CA LEU A 63 0.85 -9.49 32.51
C LEU A 63 0.98 -9.06 31.03
N TYR A 64 1.73 -9.80 30.22
CA TYR A 64 2.00 -9.43 28.84
C TYR A 64 0.73 -9.53 27.99
N THR A 65 0.08 -8.37 27.78
CA THR A 65 -0.97 -8.22 26.78
C THR A 65 -0.31 -7.80 25.46
N PRO A 66 -0.33 -8.64 24.40
CA PRO A 66 0.19 -8.22 23.10
C PRO A 66 -0.64 -7.03 22.62
N ARG A 67 -0.03 -5.85 22.58
CA ARG A 67 -0.67 -4.71 21.91
C ARG A 67 -0.59 -4.96 20.42
N PRO A 68 -1.70 -4.86 19.68
CA PRO A 68 -1.62 -4.87 18.23
C PRO A 68 -0.67 -3.73 17.80
N PRO A 69 0.11 -3.91 16.72
CA PRO A 69 0.95 -2.85 16.21
C PRO A 69 0.05 -1.62 16.01
N GLN A 70 0.28 -0.58 16.79
CA GLN A 70 -0.41 0.68 16.60
C GLN A 70 0.10 1.19 15.26
N THR A 71 -0.72 1.06 14.21
CA THR A 71 -0.56 1.82 12.99
C THR A 71 -0.69 3.26 13.45
N ASN A 72 0.45 3.92 13.71
CA ASN A 72 0.48 5.33 14.03
C ASN A 72 -0.40 6.02 12.98
N ALA A 73 -1.50 6.61 13.42
CA ALA A 73 -2.44 7.35 12.59
C ALA A 73 -1.81 8.68 12.10
N THR A 74 -0.50 8.68 11.85
CA THR A 74 0.20 9.57 10.90
C THR A 74 -0.21 9.20 9.48
N SER A 75 -1.51 9.10 9.22
CA SER A 75 -2.11 8.99 7.90
C SER A 75 -2.44 10.38 7.32
N SER A 76 -1.83 11.44 7.87
CA SER A 76 -1.89 12.80 7.31
C SER A 76 -0.87 13.05 6.19
N GLU A 77 0.06 12.12 5.92
CA GLU A 77 0.99 12.25 4.78
C GLU A 77 0.29 12.21 3.42
N HIS A 78 -0.87 11.55 3.34
CA HIS A 78 -1.68 11.48 2.12
C HIS A 78 -2.28 12.84 1.74
N ASP A 79 -2.26 13.82 2.63
CA ASP A 79 -2.68 15.19 2.36
C ASP A 79 -1.50 16.17 2.26
N SER A 80 -0.30 15.71 1.86
CA SER A 80 0.83 16.61 1.58
C SER A 80 0.54 17.49 0.35
N VAL A 81 0.66 18.81 0.56
CA VAL A 81 0.74 19.82 -0.51
C VAL A 81 2.21 20.20 -0.63
N ILE A 82 2.72 20.23 -1.86
CA ILE A 82 4.10 20.59 -2.15
C ILE A 82 4.08 21.64 -3.26
N SER A 83 4.75 22.76 -3.05
CA SER A 83 4.82 23.82 -4.06
C SER A 83 6.08 23.63 -4.92
N PHE A 84 5.91 23.55 -6.23
CA PHE A 84 7.00 23.49 -7.22
C PHE A 84 6.81 24.62 -8.24
N ASP A 85 7.88 25.37 -8.52
CA ASP A 85 7.87 26.45 -9.52
C ASP A 85 6.74 27.47 -9.33
N GLY A 86 6.37 27.72 -8.06
CA GLY A 86 5.27 28.62 -7.69
C GLY A 86 3.85 28.05 -7.90
N ARG A 87 3.73 26.76 -8.21
CA ARG A 87 2.45 26.04 -8.34
C ARG A 87 2.28 25.03 -7.23
N ASP A 88 1.04 24.82 -6.80
CA ASP A 88 0.71 23.89 -5.73
C ASP A 88 0.37 22.50 -6.28
N TYR A 89 1.21 21.54 -5.96
CA TYR A 89 1.00 20.14 -6.27
C TYR A 89 0.43 19.42 -5.06
N VAL A 90 -0.61 18.64 -5.30
CA VAL A 90 -1.29 17.83 -4.28
C VAL A 90 -1.11 16.35 -4.59
N SER A 91 -1.02 15.51 -3.55
CA SER A 91 -0.99 14.06 -3.76
C SER A 91 -2.22 13.60 -4.56
N ALA A 92 -2.10 12.53 -5.36
CA ALA A 92 -3.24 11.99 -6.11
C ALA A 92 -4.46 11.66 -5.22
N ALA A 93 -4.22 11.20 -3.99
CA ALA A 93 -5.28 10.90 -3.02
C ALA A 93 -5.99 12.17 -2.54
N ARG A 94 -5.24 13.25 -2.26
CA ARG A 94 -5.82 14.55 -1.89
C ARG A 94 -6.55 15.20 -3.06
N ALA A 95 -5.97 15.15 -4.25
CA ALA A 95 -6.57 15.66 -5.48
C ALA A 95 -7.93 14.99 -5.74
N ALA A 96 -8.01 13.67 -5.57
CA ALA A 96 -9.24 12.90 -5.66
C ALA A 96 -10.31 13.38 -4.67
N LYS A 97 -9.96 13.66 -3.40
CA LYS A 97 -10.91 14.25 -2.43
C LYS A 97 -11.42 15.62 -2.86
N ILE A 98 -10.55 16.46 -3.44
CA ILE A 98 -10.91 17.83 -3.87
C ILE A 98 -11.85 17.79 -5.08
N THR A 99 -11.56 16.95 -6.07
CA THR A 99 -12.34 16.90 -7.32
C THR A 99 -13.48 15.89 -7.27
N GLY A 100 -13.49 14.98 -6.30
CA GLY A 100 -14.41 13.84 -6.27
C GLY A 100 -14.08 12.75 -7.29
N TYR A 101 -12.93 12.83 -7.97
CA TYR A 101 -12.46 11.75 -8.83
C TYR A 101 -11.95 10.56 -8.01
N ASN A 102 -11.88 9.39 -8.64
CA ASN A 102 -11.21 8.25 -8.03
C ASN A 102 -9.67 8.49 -8.00
N PRO A 103 -8.97 8.18 -6.88
CA PRO A 103 -7.51 8.30 -6.80
C PRO A 103 -6.75 7.61 -7.93
N ASP A 104 -7.22 6.43 -8.39
CA ASP A 104 -6.56 5.73 -9.50
C ASP A 104 -6.73 6.49 -10.82
N TYR A 105 -7.91 7.08 -11.07
CA TYR A 105 -8.16 7.90 -12.25
C TYR A 105 -7.25 9.13 -12.28
N VAL A 106 -7.05 9.81 -11.15
CA VAL A 106 -6.09 10.92 -11.03
C VAL A 106 -4.67 10.43 -11.37
N GLY A 107 -4.28 9.24 -10.90
CA GLY A 107 -3.02 8.60 -11.25
C GLY A 107 -2.89 8.29 -12.74
N GLN A 108 -3.96 7.85 -13.41
CA GLN A 108 -3.98 7.62 -14.85
C GLN A 108 -3.82 8.94 -15.64
N LEU A 109 -4.49 10.02 -15.21
CA LEU A 109 -4.33 11.35 -15.81
C LEU A 109 -2.88 11.84 -15.68
N ALA A 110 -2.25 11.62 -14.53
CA ALA A 110 -0.84 11.95 -14.29
C ALA A 110 0.09 11.14 -15.21
N ARG A 111 -0.03 9.80 -15.24
CA ARG A 111 0.79 8.92 -16.09
C ARG A 111 0.61 9.18 -17.59
N SER A 112 -0.60 9.57 -18.01
CA SER A 112 -0.88 9.93 -19.40
C SER A 112 -0.47 11.36 -19.77
N GLY A 113 0.00 12.16 -18.82
CA GLY A 113 0.40 13.54 -19.05
C GLY A 113 -0.74 14.49 -19.42
N LYS A 114 -2.00 14.11 -19.12
CA LYS A 114 -3.18 14.96 -19.37
C LYS A 114 -3.27 16.15 -18.41
N VAL A 115 -2.64 16.01 -17.24
CA VAL A 115 -2.49 17.03 -16.22
C VAL A 115 -1.01 17.10 -15.81
N LEU A 116 -0.51 18.31 -15.53
CA LEU A 116 0.82 18.52 -15.00
C LEU A 116 0.96 17.77 -13.69
N SER A 117 1.96 16.89 -13.66
CA SER A 117 2.19 16.01 -12.53
C SER A 117 3.66 15.71 -12.39
N ARG A 118 4.04 15.32 -11.17
CA ARG A 118 5.41 15.02 -10.78
C ARG A 118 5.41 13.76 -9.91
N GLN A 119 6.32 12.84 -10.22
CA GLN A 119 6.52 11.66 -9.40
C GLN A 119 7.59 11.95 -8.33
N ILE A 120 7.27 11.70 -7.08
CA ILE A 120 8.17 11.87 -5.93
C ILE A 120 8.16 10.57 -5.16
N GLY A 121 9.29 9.85 -5.22
CA GLY A 121 9.38 8.46 -4.77
C GLY A 121 8.38 7.57 -5.52
N ASN A 122 7.51 6.90 -4.78
CA ASN A 122 6.48 6.00 -5.34
C ASN A 122 5.10 6.67 -5.49
N ARG A 123 5.01 7.98 -5.25
CA ARG A 123 3.74 8.72 -5.24
C ARG A 123 3.69 9.76 -6.36
N TRP A 124 2.50 9.97 -6.90
CA TRP A 124 2.22 11.01 -7.90
C TRP A 124 1.61 12.24 -7.23
N TYR A 125 2.12 13.40 -7.60
CA TYR A 125 1.65 14.71 -7.21
C TYR A 125 1.17 15.44 -8.45
N VAL A 126 0.01 16.08 -8.37
CA VAL A 126 -0.69 16.68 -9.51
C VAL A 126 -0.97 18.14 -9.23
N ASP A 127 -0.80 19.01 -10.24
CA ASP A 127 -1.13 20.42 -10.14
C ASP A 127 -2.63 20.59 -9.85
N ARG A 128 -2.95 21.29 -8.76
CA ARG A 128 -4.32 21.45 -8.28
C ARG A 128 -5.18 22.21 -9.28
N GLU A 129 -4.65 23.28 -9.86
CA GLU A 129 -5.42 24.19 -10.71
C GLU A 129 -5.79 23.51 -12.04
N GLU A 130 -4.83 22.82 -12.66
CA GLU A 130 -5.06 22.14 -13.92
C GLU A 130 -6.03 20.96 -13.78
N LEU A 131 -5.97 20.23 -12.66
CA LEU A 131 -6.91 19.14 -12.41
C LEU A 131 -8.36 19.66 -12.27
N VAL A 132 -8.56 20.79 -11.59
CA VAL A 132 -9.88 21.44 -11.48
C VAL A 132 -10.36 21.93 -12.85
N LYS A 133 -9.46 22.52 -13.64
CA LYS A 133 -9.77 22.94 -15.01
C LYS A 133 -10.21 21.76 -15.88
N HIS A 134 -9.45 20.67 -15.88
CA HIS A 134 -9.80 19.44 -16.59
C HIS A 134 -11.19 18.91 -16.19
N LYS A 135 -11.52 18.97 -14.89
CA LYS A 135 -12.86 18.60 -14.43
C LYS A 135 -13.95 19.51 -14.97
N SER A 136 -13.77 20.83 -14.86
CA SER A 136 -14.75 21.79 -15.37
C SER A 136 -15.00 21.65 -16.87
N GLU A 137 -13.96 21.37 -17.66
CA GLU A 137 -14.07 21.11 -19.10
C GLU A 137 -14.88 19.84 -19.37
N LYS A 138 -14.62 18.75 -18.63
CA LYS A 138 -15.36 17.49 -18.79
C LYS A 138 -16.82 17.60 -18.36
N ASP A 139 -17.08 18.28 -17.24
CA ASP A 139 -18.43 18.48 -16.75
C ASP A 139 -19.24 19.38 -17.72
N ALA A 140 -18.61 20.39 -18.32
CA ALA A 140 -19.24 21.22 -19.35
C ALA A 140 -19.59 20.40 -20.62
N LEU A 141 -18.68 19.53 -21.07
CA LEU A 141 -18.94 18.65 -22.21
C LEU A 141 -20.08 17.66 -21.92
N LEU A 142 -20.10 17.06 -20.73
CA LEU A 142 -21.19 16.18 -20.31
C LEU A 142 -22.52 16.94 -20.24
N GLY A 143 -22.52 18.15 -19.68
CA GLY A 143 -23.70 19.01 -19.62
C GLY A 143 -24.23 19.37 -21.01
N ALA A 144 -23.35 19.68 -21.96
CA ALA A 144 -23.76 19.97 -23.34
C ALA A 144 -24.39 18.75 -24.03
N VAL A 145 -23.78 17.57 -23.89
CA VAL A 145 -24.32 16.32 -24.45
C VAL A 145 -25.66 15.96 -23.83
N GLN A 146 -25.82 16.17 -22.51
CA GLN A 146 -27.08 15.94 -21.82
C GLN A 146 -28.16 16.93 -22.27
N ALA A 147 -27.83 18.22 -22.41
CA ALA A 147 -28.75 19.23 -22.90
C ALA A 147 -29.25 18.92 -24.32
N GLU A 148 -28.34 18.47 -25.21
CA GLU A 148 -28.67 18.00 -26.55
C GLU A 148 -29.59 16.78 -26.53
N ALA A 149 -29.28 15.77 -25.70
CA ALA A 149 -30.08 14.55 -25.58
C ALA A 149 -31.50 14.80 -25.05
N VAL A 150 -31.69 15.80 -24.18
CA VAL A 150 -33.00 16.19 -23.63
C VAL A 150 -33.72 17.20 -24.54
N GLY A 151 -33.08 17.67 -25.61
CA GLY A 151 -33.63 18.69 -26.49
C GLY A 151 -33.70 20.09 -25.87
N VAL A 152 -33.06 20.31 -24.72
CA VAL A 152 -32.90 21.62 -24.08
C VAL A 152 -31.74 22.33 -24.76
N SER A 153 -31.90 22.62 -26.05
CA SER A 153 -30.96 23.53 -26.71
C SER A 153 -31.21 24.93 -26.16
N HIS A 154 -30.27 25.45 -25.36
CA HIS A 154 -30.15 26.88 -25.23
C HIS A 154 -29.71 27.39 -26.61
N HIS A 155 -30.68 27.69 -27.47
CA HIS A 155 -30.44 28.61 -28.56
C HIS A 155 -29.85 29.85 -27.90
N THR A 156 -28.53 30.04 -28.03
CA THR A 156 -27.86 31.27 -27.64
C THR A 156 -28.64 32.34 -28.36
N ALA A 157 -29.47 33.08 -27.62
CA ALA A 157 -30.45 33.97 -28.16
C ALA A 157 -29.70 34.93 -29.08
N SER A 158 -29.78 34.67 -30.39
CA SER A 158 -29.47 35.66 -31.40
C SER A 158 -30.35 36.83 -31.02
N THR A 159 -29.72 37.91 -30.58
CA THR A 159 -30.31 39.19 -30.17
C THR A 159 -31.36 39.66 -31.19
N SER A 160 -32.56 39.09 -31.12
CA SER A 160 -33.72 39.54 -31.86
C SER A 160 -34.50 40.38 -30.88
N THR A 161 -34.42 41.68 -31.09
CA THR A 161 -35.17 42.71 -30.37
C THR A 161 -36.63 42.25 -30.24
N PRO A 162 -37.18 42.12 -29.02
CA PRO A 162 -38.54 41.61 -28.85
C PRO A 162 -39.52 42.62 -29.46
N ARG A 163 -40.15 42.25 -30.58
CA ARG A 163 -41.32 42.95 -31.08
C ARG A 163 -42.47 42.61 -30.13
N LEU A 164 -42.92 43.60 -29.38
CA LEU A 164 -44.17 43.57 -28.60
C LEU A 164 -45.34 43.34 -29.57
N SER A 165 -45.72 42.08 -29.82
CA SER A 165 -47.01 41.74 -30.43
C SER A 165 -47.99 41.41 -29.31
N SER A 166 -49.04 42.23 -29.20
CA SER A 166 -50.10 42.16 -28.18
C SER A 166 -51.10 41.03 -28.43
N GLU A 167 -50.64 39.84 -28.78
CA GLU A 167 -51.53 38.69 -28.92
C GLU A 167 -51.61 37.91 -27.61
N PRO A 168 -52.80 37.38 -27.26
CA PRO A 168 -52.98 36.60 -26.04
C PRO A 168 -52.12 35.33 -26.11
N PHE A 169 -51.11 35.27 -25.24
CA PHE A 169 -50.06 34.24 -25.20
C PHE A 169 -50.53 32.81 -24.95
N PHE A 170 -51.80 32.62 -24.56
CA PHE A 170 -52.35 31.31 -24.24
C PHE A 170 -53.77 31.15 -24.80
N THR A 171 -53.91 30.30 -25.81
CA THR A 171 -55.18 29.70 -26.19
C THR A 171 -55.23 28.28 -25.64
N TYR A 172 -56.06 28.07 -24.62
CA TYR A 172 -56.35 26.72 -24.12
C TYR A 172 -57.07 25.94 -25.22
N ARG A 173 -56.39 24.94 -25.78
CA ARG A 173 -57.01 23.96 -26.66
C ARG A 173 -57.44 22.78 -25.80
N THR A 174 -58.73 22.48 -25.76
CA THR A 174 -59.23 21.28 -25.08
C THR A 174 -58.70 20.06 -25.82
N ASP A 175 -57.73 19.37 -25.21
CA ASP A 175 -57.19 18.14 -25.75
C ASP A 175 -58.19 17.00 -25.45
N GLY A 176 -58.79 16.46 -26.50
CA GLY A 176 -59.78 15.39 -26.41
C GLY A 176 -59.17 13.99 -26.41
N GLN A 177 -57.85 13.89 -26.26
CA GLN A 177 -57.17 12.60 -26.20
C GLN A 177 -57.28 11.97 -24.81
N ASP A 178 -57.51 10.65 -24.80
CA ASP A 178 -57.45 9.87 -23.57
C ASP A 178 -56.04 9.99 -22.97
N LEU A 179 -55.96 10.47 -21.73
CA LEU A 179 -54.72 10.59 -20.94
C LEU A 179 -54.10 9.23 -20.58
N ILE A 180 -54.72 8.12 -21.00
CA ILE A 180 -54.28 6.77 -20.67
C ILE A 180 -53.61 6.18 -21.91
N PRO A 181 -52.30 5.90 -21.87
CA PRO A 181 -51.62 5.26 -22.99
C PRO A 181 -52.23 3.88 -23.22
N ARG A 182 -52.89 3.70 -24.37
CA ARG A 182 -53.43 2.39 -24.77
C ARG A 182 -52.26 1.54 -25.26
N PRO A 183 -51.94 0.40 -24.61
CA PRO A 183 -50.90 -0.49 -25.11
C PRO A 183 -51.29 -0.97 -26.50
N SER A 184 -50.40 -0.78 -27.48
CA SER A 184 -50.57 -1.29 -28.84
C SER A 184 -50.73 -2.81 -28.77
N ASN A 185 -51.86 -3.31 -29.26
CA ASN A 185 -52.19 -4.72 -29.25
C ASN A 185 -51.06 -5.54 -29.93
N PRO A 186 -50.37 -6.47 -29.24
CA PRO A 186 -49.23 -7.18 -29.80
C PRO A 186 -49.74 -8.35 -30.66
N LYS A 187 -50.11 -8.04 -31.90
CA LYS A 187 -50.24 -9.04 -32.98
C LYS A 187 -49.29 -8.75 -34.13
N ILE A 188 -48.19 -8.05 -33.87
CA ILE A 188 -47.08 -7.98 -34.80
C ILE A 188 -46.16 -9.14 -34.41
N GLY A 189 -46.20 -10.20 -35.19
CA GLY A 189 -45.34 -11.36 -34.98
C GLY A 189 -43.88 -10.92 -35.02
N TYR A 190 -43.10 -11.38 -34.05
CA TYR A 190 -41.65 -11.20 -33.93
C TYR A 190 -40.83 -11.61 -35.17
N LYS A 191 -41.48 -12.22 -36.17
CA LYS A 191 -40.88 -12.73 -37.40
C LYS A 191 -40.75 -11.68 -38.52
N GLU A 192 -41.45 -10.55 -38.44
CA GLU A 192 -41.40 -9.50 -39.47
C GLU A 192 -40.39 -8.39 -39.19
N ILE A 193 -39.98 -8.18 -37.94
CA ILE A 193 -39.07 -7.08 -37.55
C ILE A 193 -37.59 -7.49 -37.67
N PHE A 194 -37.28 -8.78 -37.49
CA PHE A 194 -35.93 -9.31 -37.65
C PHE A 194 -35.87 -10.16 -38.92
N GLY A 195 -35.62 -9.50 -40.06
CA GLY A 195 -35.32 -10.17 -41.32
C GLY A 195 -34.13 -11.14 -41.21
N GLU A 196 -34.04 -12.05 -42.17
CA GLU A 196 -33.11 -13.20 -42.33
C GLU A 196 -31.59 -12.94 -42.14
N HIS A 197 -31.15 -11.76 -41.73
CA HIS A 197 -29.74 -11.44 -41.52
C HIS A 197 -29.16 -11.89 -40.16
N ALA A 198 -29.97 -12.42 -39.25
CA ALA A 198 -29.50 -12.80 -37.90
C ALA A 198 -28.69 -14.13 -37.84
N GLU A 199 -28.66 -14.93 -38.91
CA GLU A 199 -27.88 -16.19 -38.92
C GLU A 199 -26.42 -16.01 -39.35
N GLU A 200 -26.06 -14.98 -40.13
CA GLU A 200 -24.67 -14.79 -40.56
C GLU A 200 -23.76 -14.21 -39.46
N ASP A 201 -24.28 -13.38 -38.57
CA ASP A 201 -23.47 -12.76 -37.50
C ASP A 201 -23.15 -13.72 -36.33
N ARG A 202 -23.90 -14.82 -36.18
CA ARG A 202 -23.58 -15.87 -35.19
C ARG A 202 -22.29 -16.62 -35.51
N LYS A 203 -21.82 -16.59 -36.76
CA LYS A 203 -20.55 -17.24 -37.15
C LYS A 203 -19.29 -16.45 -36.77
N LYS A 204 -19.41 -15.18 -36.34
CA LYS A 204 -18.23 -14.30 -36.13
C LYS A 204 -17.85 -14.02 -34.67
N ASN A 205 -18.69 -14.38 -33.70
CA ASN A 205 -18.40 -14.14 -32.28
C ASN A 205 -18.08 -15.47 -31.56
N PRO A 206 -16.79 -15.76 -31.25
CA PRO A 206 -16.40 -17.00 -30.56
C PRO A 206 -16.60 -16.92 -29.05
N ILE A 207 -17.61 -16.21 -28.57
CA ILE A 207 -17.94 -16.22 -27.14
C ILE A 207 -18.94 -17.34 -26.92
N SER A 208 -18.41 -18.56 -26.76
CA SER A 208 -19.16 -19.68 -26.21
C SER A 208 -19.51 -19.35 -24.77
N ILE A 209 -20.77 -18.97 -24.53
CA ILE A 209 -21.35 -18.99 -23.19
C ILE A 209 -21.43 -20.48 -22.83
N ARG A 210 -20.45 -20.97 -22.06
CA ARG A 210 -20.56 -22.28 -21.43
C ARG A 210 -21.68 -22.19 -20.41
N GLU A 211 -22.77 -22.86 -20.71
CA GLU A 211 -23.84 -23.14 -19.76
C GLU A 211 -23.19 -23.80 -18.54
N GLN A 212 -23.21 -23.11 -17.39
CA GLN A 212 -22.73 -23.70 -16.15
C GLN A 212 -23.71 -24.81 -15.79
N THR A 213 -23.33 -26.04 -16.13
CA THR A 213 -23.97 -27.25 -15.63
C THR A 213 -23.79 -27.21 -14.12
N VAL A 214 -24.90 -26.98 -13.41
CA VAL A 214 -24.95 -27.10 -11.95
C VAL A 214 -24.59 -28.55 -11.64
N LEU A 215 -23.38 -28.75 -11.10
CA LEU A 215 -22.95 -30.05 -10.62
C LEU A 215 -23.84 -30.40 -9.43
N GLU A 216 -24.70 -31.41 -9.61
CA GLU A 216 -25.35 -32.07 -8.48
C GLU A 216 -24.26 -32.63 -7.57
N GLU A 217 -24.31 -32.27 -6.28
CA GLU A 217 -23.40 -32.79 -5.27
C GLU A 217 -23.64 -34.30 -5.10
N PRO A 218 -22.64 -35.16 -5.34
CA PRO A 218 -22.75 -36.56 -4.96
C PRO A 218 -22.63 -36.68 -3.44
N SER A 219 -23.74 -37.02 -2.79
CA SER A 219 -23.72 -37.60 -1.45
C SER A 219 -23.12 -39.01 -1.53
N GLY A 220 -21.83 -39.13 -1.32
CA GLY A 220 -21.11 -40.40 -1.33
C GLY A 220 -19.95 -40.37 -0.34
N GLU A 221 -20.06 -41.21 0.68
CA GLU A 221 -18.99 -41.54 1.63
C GLU A 221 -17.83 -42.18 0.84
N GLU A 222 -16.67 -41.53 0.78
CA GLU A 222 -15.44 -42.13 0.28
C GLU A 222 -14.33 -42.04 1.33
N GLU A 223 -13.77 -43.21 1.64
CA GLU A 223 -12.64 -43.44 2.54
C GLU A 223 -11.37 -42.78 1.97
N GLU A 224 -10.68 -41.95 2.77
CA GLU A 224 -9.43 -41.29 2.36
C GLU A 224 -8.26 -42.29 2.29
N GLU A 225 -7.87 -42.67 1.07
CA GLU A 225 -6.60 -43.34 0.79
C GLU A 225 -5.46 -42.29 0.71
N TYR A 226 -4.58 -42.30 1.71
CA TYR A 226 -3.44 -41.39 1.83
C TYR A 226 -2.36 -41.69 0.78
N THR A 227 -2.18 -40.77 -0.18
CA THR A 227 -1.01 -40.78 -1.08
C THR A 227 0.06 -39.78 -0.61
N PRO A 228 1.36 -40.17 -0.56
CA PRO A 228 2.43 -39.26 -0.17
C PRO A 228 2.69 -38.19 -1.24
N ARG A 229 2.68 -36.91 -0.84
CA ARG A 229 3.06 -35.78 -1.69
C ARG A 229 4.58 -35.71 -1.89
N GLU A 230 5.00 -35.60 -3.15
CA GLU A 230 6.39 -35.35 -3.54
C GLU A 230 6.91 -33.96 -3.12
N PRO A 231 8.21 -33.81 -2.83
CA PRO A 231 8.82 -32.53 -2.47
C PRO A 231 8.99 -31.60 -3.69
N ARG A 232 8.30 -30.46 -3.66
CA ARG A 232 8.46 -29.38 -4.65
C ARG A 232 9.85 -28.75 -4.59
N ALA A 233 10.49 -28.69 -5.75
CA ALA A 233 11.81 -28.14 -5.99
C ALA A 233 11.90 -26.60 -5.79
N GLY A 234 12.97 -26.17 -5.12
CA GLY A 234 13.86 -25.13 -5.66
C GLY A 234 13.50 -23.66 -5.43
N ASN A 235 13.56 -23.20 -4.18
CA ASN A 235 13.48 -21.79 -3.81
C ASN A 235 14.78 -21.03 -4.18
N LYS A 236 14.83 -20.36 -5.34
CA LYS A 236 15.97 -19.53 -5.80
C LYS A 236 16.18 -18.22 -5.01
N ARG A 237 15.49 -18.01 -3.88
CA ARG A 237 15.53 -16.77 -3.10
C ARG A 237 16.63 -16.71 -2.03
N VAL A 238 17.32 -17.81 -1.75
CA VAL A 238 18.35 -17.87 -0.69
C VAL A 238 19.72 -17.35 -1.15
N LEU A 239 19.96 -17.19 -2.46
CA LEU A 239 21.27 -16.76 -2.97
C LEU A 239 21.53 -15.24 -2.83
N TRP A 240 20.48 -14.41 -2.81
CA TRP A 240 20.64 -12.95 -2.74
C TRP A 240 20.97 -12.40 -1.35
N THR A 241 20.60 -13.13 -0.28
CA THR A 241 20.86 -12.68 1.09
C THR A 241 22.33 -12.82 1.48
N VAL A 242 23.05 -13.80 0.92
CA VAL A 242 24.49 -13.99 1.20
C VAL A 242 25.35 -12.89 0.57
N LEU A 243 24.95 -12.34 -0.58
CA LEU A 243 25.70 -11.28 -1.27
C LEU A 243 25.61 -9.90 -0.59
N MET A 244 24.47 -9.57 0.04
CA MET A 244 24.29 -8.30 0.75
C MET A 244 25.01 -8.25 2.12
N VAL A 245 25.19 -9.38 2.80
CA VAL A 245 25.95 -9.44 4.06
C VAL A 245 27.46 -9.29 3.81
N GLY A 246 27.96 -9.73 2.64
CA GLY A 246 29.36 -9.53 2.25
C GLY A 246 29.76 -8.06 2.03
N ALA A 247 28.87 -7.26 1.42
CA ALA A 247 29.16 -5.85 1.12
C ALA A 247 29.16 -4.95 2.37
N THR A 248 28.39 -5.29 3.40
CA THR A 248 28.34 -4.52 4.65
C THR A 248 29.55 -4.76 5.56
N ALA A 249 30.15 -5.96 5.51
CA ALA A 249 31.36 -6.26 6.29
C ALA A 249 32.61 -5.49 5.82
N ILE A 250 32.72 -5.18 4.52
CA ILE A 250 33.89 -4.48 3.96
C ILE A 250 33.89 -2.99 4.37
N VAL A 251 32.72 -2.36 4.54
CA VAL A 251 32.62 -0.96 4.99
C VAL A 251 32.95 -0.83 6.49
N ALA A 252 32.57 -1.81 7.31
CA ALA A 252 32.86 -1.80 8.75
C ALA A 252 34.36 -2.02 9.06
N ALA A 253 35.06 -2.84 8.27
CA ALA A 253 36.50 -3.06 8.43
C ALA A 253 37.34 -1.81 8.08
N GLY A 254 36.87 -0.96 7.15
CA GLY A 254 37.56 0.27 6.77
C GLY A 254 37.54 1.36 7.86
N MET A 255 36.47 1.46 8.65
CA MET A 255 36.39 2.45 9.74
C MET A 255 37.19 2.07 10.99
N PHE A 256 37.45 0.79 11.23
CA PHE A 256 38.15 0.36 12.45
C PHE A 256 39.67 0.56 12.40
N PHE A 257 40.24 0.76 11.21
CA PHE A 257 41.69 0.95 11.06
C PHE A 257 42.16 2.40 11.27
N VAL A 258 41.25 3.37 11.30
CA VAL A 258 41.60 4.80 11.47
C VAL A 258 41.66 5.23 12.94
N PHE A 259 41.12 4.44 13.88
CA PHE A 259 40.99 4.85 15.29
C PHE A 259 41.96 4.22 16.28
N LYS A 260 43.02 3.53 15.81
CA LYS A 260 44.03 2.93 16.70
C LYS A 260 45.42 3.54 16.51
N LYS A 261 45.52 4.84 16.77
CA LYS A 261 46.77 5.46 17.20
C LYS A 261 46.43 6.53 18.22
N ASP A 262 46.75 6.26 19.48
CA ASP A 262 47.51 7.14 20.38
C ASP A 262 47.23 6.80 21.85
N ALA A 263 48.28 6.32 22.51
CA ALA A 263 48.41 6.32 23.96
C ALA A 263 49.02 7.67 24.41
N PRO A 264 48.81 8.11 25.67
CA PRO A 264 48.95 9.50 26.04
C PRO A 264 50.39 9.88 26.41
N GLY A 265 50.87 11.00 25.88
CA GLY A 265 52.13 11.61 26.29
C GLY A 265 52.33 13.01 25.71
N SER A 266 52.54 13.97 26.60
CA SER A 266 53.07 15.34 26.39
C SER A 266 52.19 16.43 25.77
N LEU A 267 51.81 17.36 26.65
CA LEU A 267 51.96 18.82 26.53
C LEU A 267 52.68 19.33 25.27
N ALA A 268 52.03 20.19 24.48
CA ALA A 268 52.46 21.58 24.17
C ALA A 268 51.86 22.11 22.85
N GLN A 269 51.40 23.36 22.96
CA GLN A 269 51.40 24.41 21.94
C GLN A 269 50.56 24.29 20.66
N ASN A 270 49.58 25.18 20.60
CA ASN A 270 49.01 25.88 19.45
C ASN A 270 49.78 25.72 18.12
N GLY A 271 49.21 24.92 17.22
CA GLY A 271 49.56 24.89 15.82
C GLY A 271 48.31 24.61 15.01
N THR A 272 47.81 25.62 14.30
CA THR A 272 46.77 25.50 13.27
C THR A 272 47.21 24.52 12.18
N VAL A 273 46.63 23.32 12.18
CA VAL A 273 46.84 22.32 11.13
C VAL A 273 45.86 22.59 9.99
N ASN A 274 46.36 23.25 8.94
CA ASN A 274 45.74 23.27 7.63
C ASN A 274 45.89 21.86 7.00
N VAL A 275 44.85 21.04 7.13
CA VAL A 275 44.77 19.77 6.39
C VAL A 275 44.38 20.08 4.94
N ARG A 276 45.37 20.12 4.07
CA ARG A 276 45.21 20.23 2.62
C ARG A 276 44.88 18.83 2.09
N VAL A 277 43.59 18.47 2.04
CA VAL A 277 43.12 17.26 1.34
C VAL A 277 42.96 17.60 -0.14
N GLY A 278 43.98 17.26 -0.93
CA GLY A 278 43.92 17.32 -2.39
C GLY A 278 43.34 16.03 -2.97
N GLY A 279 42.13 16.12 -3.53
CA GLY A 279 41.51 15.12 -4.43
C GLY A 279 40.49 14.16 -3.79
N PRO A 280 39.62 13.53 -4.60
CA PRO A 280 38.43 14.11 -5.21
C PRO A 280 37.17 13.59 -4.48
N ILE A 281 36.64 14.38 -3.54
CA ILE A 281 35.41 14.03 -2.80
C ILE A 281 34.14 14.52 -3.53
N GLU A 282 34.28 15.35 -4.57
CA GLU A 282 33.15 15.91 -5.33
C GLU A 282 32.35 14.85 -6.14
N THR A 283 32.91 13.66 -6.39
CA THR A 283 32.24 12.64 -7.21
C THR A 283 31.16 11.84 -6.48
N ILE A 284 31.19 11.74 -5.15
CA ILE A 284 30.20 10.95 -4.40
C ILE A 284 28.88 11.72 -4.28
N SER A 285 28.94 13.04 -4.09
CA SER A 285 27.75 13.90 -4.02
C SER A 285 27.01 13.96 -5.37
N ASP A 286 27.76 14.09 -6.47
CA ASP A 286 27.18 14.07 -7.82
C ASP A 286 26.63 12.69 -8.21
N PHE A 287 27.26 11.61 -7.75
CA PHE A 287 26.74 10.26 -7.97
C PHE A 287 25.41 10.03 -7.23
N PHE A 288 25.29 10.47 -5.97
CA PHE A 288 24.04 10.37 -5.21
C PHE A 288 22.93 11.26 -5.78
N ASN A 289 23.25 12.49 -6.22
CA ASN A 289 22.27 13.35 -6.88
C ASN A 289 21.82 12.80 -8.25
N ARG A 290 22.71 12.10 -8.98
CA ARG A 290 22.37 11.47 -10.26
C ARG A 290 21.59 10.15 -10.10
N LEU A 291 21.73 9.47 -8.96
CA LEU A 291 21.01 8.23 -8.64
C LEU A 291 19.63 8.48 -8.00
N LEU A 292 19.48 9.53 -7.19
CA LEU A 292 18.22 9.89 -6.52
C LEU A 292 17.42 10.98 -7.25
N GLY A 293 18.05 11.76 -8.12
CA GLY A 293 17.47 12.93 -8.78
C GLY A 293 17.09 12.72 -10.24
N LYS A 294 16.71 11.49 -10.65
CA LYS A 294 16.10 11.30 -11.99
C LYS A 294 14.67 11.84 -11.97
N GLU A 295 14.56 13.16 -11.87
CA GLU A 295 13.34 13.93 -11.94
C GLU A 295 12.81 13.83 -13.37
N LEU A 296 11.89 12.89 -13.60
CA LEU A 296 11.16 12.78 -14.85
C LEU A 296 10.10 13.89 -14.88
N VAL A 297 10.51 15.08 -15.29
CA VAL A 297 9.58 16.18 -15.59
C VAL A 297 8.93 15.90 -16.94
N TYR A 298 7.71 15.39 -16.93
CA TYR A 298 6.91 15.23 -18.13
C TYR A 298 6.38 16.60 -18.58
N LYS A 299 7.00 17.17 -19.60
CA LYS A 299 6.46 18.34 -20.31
C LYS A 299 5.49 17.88 -21.39
N LYS A 300 4.31 18.46 -21.42
CA LYS A 300 3.27 18.25 -22.44
C LYS A 300 3.84 18.58 -23.83
N GLY A 301 3.90 17.57 -24.71
CA GLY A 301 4.12 17.78 -26.14
C GLY A 301 2.95 18.58 -26.72
N LYS A 302 3.26 19.67 -27.43
CA LYS A 302 2.27 20.44 -28.19
C LYS A 302 1.75 19.65 -29.38
#